data_AF-A0A1L9P3S8-F1
#
_entry.id   AF-A0A1L9P3S8-F1
#
_cell.length_a   1.000
_cell.length_b   1.000
_cell.length_c   1.000
_cell.angle_alpha   90.00
_cell.angle_beta   90.00
_cell.angle_gamma   90.00
#
_symmetry.space_group_name_H-M   'P 1'
#
loop_
_entity.id
_entity.type
_entity.pdbx_description
1 polymer ?
#
loop_
_entity_poly.entity_id
_entity_poly.type
_entity_poly.pdbx_seq_one_letter_code
_entity_poly.pdbx_strand_id
1 'polypeptide(L)'
;MNSSSQTNIAGSGLDLNFYTSREDVDECRRKEIEFREDTLKGEKGNMVHHFNWEGRPVCTRSNTPPEHSLFVLMCLPRVVPRGASNELWHKIIMRCAMVYVDPVVIYNEGADIPKSPRMLLRYAKNRTVKFYTRHGSWYQSKKERKDILDDEGDVEFYMDRDLGVGNGFVECSAVKSRHQRFKEEEALQSLADKRKRKKRNLPKRIEDLRRPCRPSLLRYCTAADEL
;
A
#
# COMPACT_ATOMS: atom_id res chain seq x y z
N MET A 1 -14.73 -22.05 -40.75
CA MET A 1 -14.73 -20.60 -40.47
C MET A 1 -15.14 -20.38 -39.03
N ASN A 2 -14.41 -19.49 -38.36
CA ASN A 2 -14.61 -18.91 -37.02
C ASN A 2 -14.37 -19.77 -35.79
N SER A 3 -13.06 -19.93 -35.54
CA SER A 3 -12.44 -19.80 -34.22
C SER A 3 -13.02 -18.65 -33.38
N SER A 4 -13.45 -18.94 -32.16
CA SER A 4 -13.60 -17.92 -31.11
C SER A 4 -12.76 -18.35 -29.91
N SER A 5 -11.65 -17.63 -29.76
CA SER A 5 -10.65 -17.77 -28.73
C SER A 5 -11.23 -17.51 -27.34
N GLN A 6 -11.20 -18.50 -26.47
CA GLN A 6 -11.40 -18.31 -25.04
C GLN A 6 -10.19 -17.56 -24.47
N THR A 7 -10.34 -16.27 -24.22
CA THR A 7 -9.39 -15.50 -23.42
C THR A 7 -9.59 -15.84 -21.95
N ASN A 8 -8.76 -16.75 -21.45
CA ASN A 8 -8.53 -16.93 -20.02
C ASN A 8 -7.86 -15.67 -19.46
N ILE A 9 -8.66 -14.72 -18.97
CA ILE A 9 -8.17 -13.69 -18.07
C ILE A 9 -8.30 -14.26 -16.67
N ALA A 10 -7.16 -14.65 -16.10
CA ALA A 10 -7.03 -15.07 -14.72
C ALA A 10 -7.56 -13.99 -13.80
N GLY A 11 -8.81 -14.15 -13.35
CA GLY A 11 -9.33 -13.47 -12.19
C GLY A 11 -8.49 -13.90 -11.00
N SER A 12 -7.65 -13.00 -10.50
CA SER A 12 -7.12 -13.12 -9.15
C SER A 12 -8.28 -12.88 -8.19
N GLY A 13 -9.09 -13.93 -7.98
CA GLY A 13 -10.03 -14.04 -6.88
C GLY A 13 -9.23 -14.04 -5.58
N LEU A 14 -9.01 -12.84 -5.05
CA LEU A 14 -8.94 -12.68 -3.61
C LEU A 14 -10.39 -12.44 -3.21
N ASP A 15 -11.11 -13.52 -2.93
CA ASP A 15 -12.32 -13.44 -2.12
C ASP A 15 -11.92 -12.69 -0.85
N LEU A 16 -12.45 -11.47 -0.69
CA LEU A 16 -12.37 -10.78 0.60
C LEU A 16 -13.21 -11.61 1.57
N ASN A 17 -12.57 -12.56 2.24
CA ASN A 17 -13.12 -13.16 3.45
C ASN A 17 -13.12 -12.07 4.52
N PHE A 18 -14.18 -11.25 4.52
CA PHE A 18 -14.49 -10.20 5.49
C PHE A 18 -14.81 -10.73 6.90
N TYR A 19 -14.69 -12.03 7.15
CA TYR A 19 -15.12 -12.63 8.41
C TYR A 19 -14.00 -12.55 9.46
N THR A 20 -13.73 -11.33 9.91
CA THR A 20 -13.12 -11.09 11.21
C THR A 20 -14.27 -10.91 12.20
N SER A 21 -14.31 -11.70 13.28
CA SER A 21 -15.37 -11.54 14.29
C SER A 21 -15.26 -10.18 14.98
N ARG A 22 -16.34 -9.72 15.60
CA ARG A 22 -16.32 -8.48 16.39
C ARG A 22 -15.21 -8.55 17.46
N GLU A 23 -15.08 -9.71 18.08
CA GLU A 23 -14.09 -10.02 19.11
C GLU A 23 -12.66 -9.91 18.59
N ASP A 24 -12.40 -10.39 17.37
CA ASP A 24 -11.09 -10.28 16.73
C ASP A 24 -10.73 -8.81 16.44
N VAL A 25 -11.69 -8.01 15.97
CA VAL A 25 -11.50 -6.57 15.72
C VAL A 25 -11.19 -5.83 17.02
N ASP A 26 -11.96 -6.10 18.08
CA ASP A 26 -11.74 -5.46 19.38
C ASP A 26 -10.39 -5.84 19.97
N GLU A 27 -9.97 -7.10 19.86
CA GLU A 27 -8.67 -7.56 20.34
C GLU A 27 -7.50 -6.91 19.58
N CYS A 28 -7.60 -6.78 18.25
CA CYS A 28 -6.64 -6.03 17.44
C CYS A 28 -6.55 -4.57 17.87
N ARG A 29 -7.69 -3.92 18.07
CA ARG A 29 -7.79 -2.54 18.55
C ARG A 29 -7.16 -2.42 19.94
N ARG A 30 -7.53 -3.26 20.91
CA ARG A 30 -7.01 -3.23 22.28
C ARG A 30 -5.48 -3.33 22.31
N LYS A 31 -4.90 -4.29 21.59
CA LYS A 31 -3.44 -4.47 21.46
C LYS A 31 -2.75 -3.24 20.88
N GLU A 32 -3.34 -2.63 19.85
CA GLU A 32 -2.78 -1.43 19.24
C GLU A 32 -2.80 -0.24 20.19
N ILE A 33 -3.90 -0.05 20.93
CA ILE A 33 -4.03 1.03 21.92
C ILE A 33 -2.98 0.86 23.03
N GLU A 34 -2.89 -0.33 23.61
CA GLU A 34 -1.90 -0.67 24.65
C GLU A 34 -0.47 -0.38 24.18
N PHE A 35 -0.11 -0.82 22.98
CA PHE A 35 1.20 -0.56 22.38
C PHE A 35 1.50 0.95 22.22
N ARG A 36 0.50 1.73 21.78
CA ARG A 36 0.67 3.18 21.58
C ARG A 36 0.81 3.90 22.93
N GLU A 37 0.00 3.55 23.93
CA GLU A 37 0.11 4.09 25.29
C GLU A 37 1.50 3.83 25.87
N ASP A 38 2.01 2.61 25.76
CA ASP A 38 3.34 2.26 26.26
C ASP A 38 4.45 2.99 25.50
N THR A 39 4.29 3.17 24.19
CA THR A 39 5.21 3.99 23.39
C THR A 39 5.24 5.43 23.87
N LEU A 40 4.10 6.01 24.27
CA LEU A 40 4.01 7.38 24.77
C LEU A 40 4.56 7.55 26.20
N LYS A 41 4.67 6.48 26.99
CA LYS A 41 5.33 6.52 28.31
C LYS A 41 6.86 6.55 28.20
N GLY A 42 7.42 6.19 27.05
CA GLY A 42 8.86 6.20 26.82
C GLY A 42 9.47 7.61 26.73
N GLU A 43 10.80 7.69 26.73
CA GLU A 43 11.57 8.97 26.78
C GLU A 43 11.20 9.98 25.69
N LYS A 44 10.74 9.50 24.53
CA LYS A 44 10.38 10.35 23.36
C LYS A 44 8.88 10.46 23.14
N GLY A 45 8.05 9.97 24.07
CA GLY A 45 6.60 9.94 23.90
C GLY A 45 5.98 11.33 23.72
N ASN A 46 6.51 12.33 24.42
CA ASN A 46 6.09 13.74 24.29
C ASN A 46 6.41 14.35 22.92
N MET A 47 7.36 13.80 22.16
CA MET A 47 7.70 14.25 20.81
C MET A 47 6.81 13.63 19.74
N VAL A 48 6.03 12.60 20.08
CA VAL A 48 5.17 11.91 19.11
C VAL A 48 4.03 12.84 18.70
N HIS A 49 3.98 13.19 17.42
CA HIS A 49 2.90 13.94 16.83
C HIS A 49 1.69 13.04 16.60
N HIS A 50 1.88 11.91 15.93
CA HIS A 50 0.86 10.90 15.63
C HIS A 50 1.54 9.56 15.34
N PHE A 51 0.76 8.51 15.14
CA PHE A 51 1.23 7.22 14.64
C PHE A 51 0.84 7.07 13.17
N ASN A 52 1.79 6.66 12.33
CA ASN A 52 1.52 6.44 10.91
C ASN A 52 0.76 5.12 10.66
N TRP A 53 0.48 4.78 9.40
CA TRP A 53 -0.24 3.55 9.07
C TRP A 53 0.53 2.28 9.48
N GLU A 54 1.87 2.32 9.51
CA GLU A 54 2.70 1.23 10.04
C GLU A 54 2.62 1.12 11.58
N GLY A 55 1.90 2.02 12.26
CA GLY A 55 1.86 2.17 13.72
C GLY A 55 3.19 2.62 14.32
N ARG A 56 4.03 3.30 13.54
CA ARG A 56 5.27 3.88 14.05
C ARG A 56 5.01 5.31 14.55
N PRO A 57 5.62 5.72 15.67
CA PRO A 57 5.53 7.09 16.13
C PRO A 57 6.21 8.03 15.13
N VAL A 58 5.53 9.11 14.77
CA VAL A 58 6.04 10.17 13.90
C VAL A 58 6.07 11.46 14.71
N CYS A 59 7.23 12.14 14.74
CA CYS A 59 7.41 13.34 15.56
C CYS A 59 6.98 14.65 14.88
N THR A 60 6.58 14.58 13.61
CA THR A 60 6.20 15.75 12.81
C THR A 60 4.81 15.58 12.21
N ARG A 61 4.20 16.71 11.88
CA ARG A 61 2.94 16.72 11.11
C ARG A 61 3.18 16.15 9.72
N SER A 62 2.30 15.25 9.29
CA SER A 62 2.29 14.76 7.92
C SER A 62 1.63 15.78 6.98
N ASN A 63 2.32 16.08 5.87
CA ASN A 63 1.79 16.87 4.76
C ASN A 63 1.25 15.99 3.62
N THR A 64 1.26 14.67 3.76
CA THR A 64 0.72 13.75 2.75
C THR A 64 -0.79 13.94 2.65
N PRO A 65 -1.35 14.22 1.45
CA PRO A 65 -2.80 14.23 1.26
C PRO A 65 -3.42 12.86 1.58
N PRO A 66 -4.60 12.80 2.22
CA PRO A 66 -5.21 11.53 2.62
C PRO A 66 -5.46 10.59 1.41
N GLU A 67 -5.85 11.13 0.25
CA GLU A 67 -6.05 10.36 -0.98
C GLU A 67 -4.75 9.71 -1.49
N HIS A 68 -3.59 10.31 -1.21
CA HIS A 68 -2.29 9.74 -1.58
C HIS A 68 -1.89 8.60 -0.64
N SER A 69 -2.18 8.73 0.66
CA SER A 69 -2.01 7.64 1.62
C SER A 69 -2.86 6.44 1.20
N LEU A 70 -4.16 6.65 0.94
CA LEU A 70 -5.06 5.60 0.45
C LEU A 70 -4.55 4.95 -0.85
N PHE A 71 -4.07 5.76 -1.79
CA PHE A 71 -3.49 5.25 -3.03
C PHE A 71 -2.37 4.25 -2.79
N VAL A 72 -1.45 4.54 -1.86
CA VAL A 72 -0.33 3.65 -1.52
C VAL A 72 -0.83 2.36 -0.85
N LEU A 73 -1.86 2.47 0.00
CA LEU A 73 -2.45 1.33 0.70
C LEU A 73 -3.16 0.36 -0.24
N MET A 74 -3.87 0.89 -1.24
CA MET A 74 -4.61 0.09 -2.23
C MET A 74 -3.72 -0.48 -3.34
N CYS A 75 -2.56 0.15 -3.61
CA CYS A 75 -1.61 -0.37 -4.58
C CYS A 75 -0.95 -1.66 -4.08
N LEU A 76 -0.75 -2.62 -5.00
CA LEU A 76 0.01 -3.83 -4.73
C LEU A 76 1.43 -3.48 -4.25
N PRO A 77 1.97 -4.21 -3.26
CA PRO A 77 3.37 -4.09 -2.87
C PRO A 77 4.29 -4.26 -4.07
N ARG A 78 5.22 -3.32 -4.26
CA ARG A 78 6.25 -3.44 -5.29
C ARG A 78 7.34 -4.37 -4.79
N VAL A 79 7.33 -5.61 -5.25
CA VAL A 79 8.38 -6.60 -4.92
C VAL A 79 9.49 -6.62 -5.97
N VAL A 80 10.73 -6.76 -5.48
CA VAL A 80 11.91 -6.95 -6.33
C VAL A 80 12.43 -8.38 -6.09
N PRO A 81 12.76 -9.17 -7.14
CA PRO A 81 13.26 -10.53 -6.96
C PRO A 81 14.50 -10.58 -6.06
N ARG A 82 14.60 -11.59 -5.18
CA ARG A 82 15.77 -11.72 -4.29
C ARG A 82 17.07 -11.86 -5.08
N GLY A 83 18.11 -11.17 -4.63
CA GLY A 83 19.41 -11.09 -5.28
C GLY A 83 19.39 -10.31 -6.60
N ALA A 84 18.44 -9.39 -6.78
CA ALA A 84 18.57 -8.34 -7.79
C ALA A 84 19.57 -7.27 -7.28
N SER A 85 20.33 -6.66 -8.19
CA SER A 85 21.36 -5.66 -7.83
C SER A 85 20.81 -4.45 -7.07
N ASN A 86 19.53 -4.13 -7.26
CA ASN A 86 18.84 -2.99 -6.64
C ASN A 86 17.89 -3.37 -5.49
N GLU A 87 17.90 -4.63 -5.02
CA GLU A 87 16.96 -5.10 -3.98
C GLU A 87 17.05 -4.26 -2.69
N LEU A 88 18.27 -4.04 -2.18
CA LEU A 88 18.47 -3.31 -0.93
C LEU A 88 17.99 -1.85 -1.05
N TRP A 89 18.36 -1.19 -2.14
CA TRP A 89 17.97 0.19 -2.42
C TRP A 89 16.44 0.34 -2.48
N HIS A 90 15.77 -0.59 -3.18
CA HIS A 90 14.31 -0.59 -3.27
C HIS A 90 13.66 -0.79 -1.89
N LYS A 91 14.13 -1.74 -1.08
CA LYS A 91 13.61 -1.96 0.28
C LYS A 91 13.77 -0.73 1.17
N ILE A 92 14.93 -0.08 1.11
CA ILE A 92 15.20 1.13 1.90
C ILE A 92 14.25 2.25 1.47
N ILE A 93 14.12 2.52 0.17
CA ILE A 93 13.24 3.58 -0.34
C ILE A 93 11.79 3.34 0.04
N MET A 94 11.29 2.11 -0.15
CA MET A 94 9.90 1.80 0.20
C MET A 94 9.70 1.95 1.71
N ARG A 95 10.62 1.46 2.55
CA ARG A 95 10.56 1.65 4.01
C ARG A 95 10.54 3.12 4.41
N CYS A 96 11.39 3.95 3.81
CA CYS A 96 11.44 5.38 4.07
C CYS A 96 10.14 6.08 3.61
N ALA A 97 9.58 5.68 2.47
CA ALA A 97 8.35 6.25 1.94
C ALA A 97 7.12 5.89 2.80
N MET A 98 7.06 4.65 3.31
CA MET A 98 5.96 4.19 4.17
C MET A 98 5.85 4.98 5.48
N VAL A 99 6.92 5.66 5.92
CA VAL A 99 6.88 6.55 7.09
C VAL A 99 5.85 7.66 6.92
N TYR A 100 5.64 8.13 5.69
CA TYR A 100 4.75 9.25 5.34
C TYR A 100 3.32 8.82 4.98
N VAL A 101 3.01 7.52 5.08
CA VAL A 101 1.67 7.01 4.80
C VAL A 101 0.84 7.10 6.08
N ASP A 102 -0.20 7.92 6.02
CA ASP A 102 -1.09 8.16 7.14
C ASP A 102 -2.20 7.10 7.24
N PRO A 103 -2.68 6.80 8.46
CA PRO A 103 -3.98 6.21 8.67
C PRO A 103 -5.07 7.06 8.01
N VAL A 104 -6.00 6.41 7.32
CA VAL A 104 -7.08 7.09 6.59
C VAL A 104 -8.40 6.35 6.74
N VAL A 105 -9.50 7.07 6.56
CA VAL A 105 -10.81 6.48 6.26
C VAL A 105 -11.31 7.05 4.94
N ILE A 106 -11.98 6.23 4.14
CA ILE A 106 -12.69 6.66 2.94
C ILE A 106 -14.18 6.40 3.11
N TYR A 107 -15.00 7.41 2.83
CA TYR A 107 -16.44 7.24 2.68
C TYR A 107 -16.73 6.65 1.30
N ASN A 108 -17.16 5.39 1.23
CA ASN A 108 -17.45 4.71 -0.03
C ASN A 108 -18.94 4.45 -0.26
N GLU A 109 -19.82 4.74 0.71
CA GLU A 109 -21.29 4.65 0.54
C GLU A 109 -21.72 3.27 0.00
N GLY A 110 -21.06 2.21 0.48
CA GLY A 110 -21.32 0.82 0.08
C GLY A 110 -20.79 0.44 -1.31
N ALA A 111 -20.13 1.37 -2.01
CA ALA A 111 -19.57 1.13 -3.35
C ALA A 111 -18.16 0.55 -3.30
N ASP A 112 -17.80 -0.23 -4.31
CA ASP A 112 -16.45 -0.76 -4.48
C ASP A 112 -15.44 0.35 -4.75
N ILE A 113 -14.32 0.34 -4.02
CA ILE A 113 -13.22 1.26 -4.25
C ILE A 113 -12.55 0.92 -5.61
N PRO A 114 -12.39 1.89 -6.53
CA PRO A 114 -11.82 1.62 -7.85
C PRO A 114 -10.40 1.05 -7.78
N LYS A 115 -10.14 -0.04 -8.50
CA LYS A 115 -8.81 -0.67 -8.59
C LYS A 115 -7.85 0.05 -9.56
N SER A 116 -8.39 0.84 -10.49
CA SER A 116 -7.57 1.59 -11.45
C SER A 116 -6.86 2.76 -10.75
N PRO A 117 -5.52 2.89 -10.83
CA PRO A 117 -4.77 3.95 -10.16
C PRO A 117 -5.29 5.37 -10.44
N ARG A 118 -5.64 5.66 -11.69
CA ARG A 118 -6.14 6.99 -12.11
C ARG A 118 -7.54 7.26 -11.55
N MET A 119 -8.40 6.24 -11.54
CA MET A 119 -9.75 6.37 -11.00
C MET A 119 -9.75 6.46 -9.48
N LEU A 120 -8.86 5.71 -8.82
CA LEU A 120 -8.73 5.69 -7.37
C LEU A 120 -8.44 7.08 -6.81
N LEU A 121 -7.44 7.79 -7.32
CA LEU A 121 -7.11 9.14 -6.84
C LEU A 121 -8.26 10.12 -7.03
N ARG A 122 -8.93 10.07 -8.20
CA ARG A 122 -10.08 10.93 -8.47
C ARG A 122 -11.27 10.60 -7.56
N TYR A 123 -11.49 9.33 -7.29
CA TYR A 123 -12.56 8.85 -6.41
C TYR A 123 -12.31 9.23 -4.95
N ALA A 124 -11.08 9.01 -4.47
CA ALA A 124 -10.65 9.29 -3.11
C ALA A 124 -10.61 10.77 -2.76
N LYS A 125 -10.39 11.64 -3.76
CA LYS A 125 -10.38 13.09 -3.56
C LYS A 125 -11.68 13.56 -2.93
N ASN A 126 -11.58 14.28 -1.81
CA ASN A 126 -12.68 14.76 -0.97
C ASN A 126 -13.55 13.65 -0.32
N ARG A 127 -13.22 12.37 -0.49
CA ARG A 127 -13.88 11.24 0.19
C ARG A 127 -12.99 10.60 1.24
N THR A 128 -11.71 10.91 1.23
CA THR A 128 -10.72 10.35 2.16
C THR A 128 -10.26 11.43 3.13
N VAL A 129 -10.23 11.09 4.41
CA VAL A 129 -9.70 11.94 5.47
C VAL A 129 -8.65 11.19 6.26
N LYS A 130 -7.73 11.92 6.90
CA LYS A 130 -6.79 11.31 7.84
C LYS A 130 -7.55 10.83 9.06
N PHE A 131 -7.14 9.70 9.62
CA PHE A 131 -7.90 9.01 10.66
C PHE A 131 -6.98 8.58 11.81
N TYR A 132 -6.70 9.52 12.72
CA TYR A 132 -5.69 9.33 13.77
C TYR A 132 -6.35 8.99 15.09
N THR A 133 -5.78 8.05 15.84
CA THR A 133 -6.15 7.85 17.25
C THR A 133 -5.69 9.03 18.08
N ARG A 134 -6.30 9.27 19.24
CA ARG A 134 -5.92 10.31 20.23
C ARG A 134 -4.47 10.23 20.79
N HIS A 135 -3.69 9.26 20.37
CA HIS A 135 -2.27 9.12 20.72
C HIS A 135 -1.39 10.11 19.94
N GLY A 136 -0.71 10.98 20.68
CA GLY A 136 0.23 11.97 20.13
C GLY A 136 -0.28 13.40 20.28
N SER A 137 0.60 14.37 19.99
CA SER A 137 0.34 15.79 20.19
C SER A 137 -0.57 16.44 19.14
N TRP A 138 -0.84 15.76 18.01
CA TRP A 138 -1.76 16.25 16.95
C TRP A 138 -3.13 16.65 17.53
N TYR A 139 -3.63 15.87 18.50
CA TYR A 139 -4.94 16.07 19.10
C TYR A 139 -5.02 17.38 19.89
N GLN A 140 -3.90 17.96 20.32
CA GLN A 140 -3.86 19.24 21.03
C GLN A 140 -4.04 20.43 20.06
N SER A 141 -3.74 20.23 18.77
CA SER A 141 -3.82 21.27 17.74
C SER A 141 -5.26 21.49 17.26
N LYS A 142 -5.86 22.63 17.64
CA LYS A 142 -7.21 23.05 17.18
C LYS A 142 -7.35 23.08 15.65
N LYS A 143 -6.26 23.39 14.94
CA LYS A 143 -6.24 23.42 13.47
C LYS A 143 -6.37 22.02 12.89
N GLU A 144 -5.65 21.06 13.44
CA GLU A 144 -5.62 19.69 12.92
C GLU A 144 -6.89 18.92 13.21
N ARG A 145 -7.49 19.14 14.38
CA ARG A 145 -8.79 18.54 14.72
C ARG A 145 -9.93 18.93 13.77
N LYS A 146 -9.74 19.93 12.89
CA LYS A 146 -10.71 20.27 11.83
C LYS A 146 -10.57 19.40 10.58
N ASP A 147 -9.33 18.97 10.28
CA ASP A 147 -8.98 18.33 9.01
C ASP A 147 -8.75 16.81 9.18
N ILE A 148 -8.63 16.33 10.42
CA ILE A 148 -8.32 14.95 10.79
C ILE A 148 -9.50 14.38 11.57
N LEU A 149 -10.00 13.23 11.14
CA LEU A 149 -11.00 12.48 11.87
C LEU A 149 -10.33 11.71 13.03
N ASP A 150 -10.97 11.76 14.17
CA ASP A 150 -10.52 11.07 15.38
C ASP A 150 -10.94 9.60 15.36
N ASP A 151 -9.96 8.71 15.55
CA ASP A 151 -10.18 7.29 15.71
C ASP A 151 -10.39 6.98 17.20
N GLU A 152 -11.66 6.93 17.60
CA GLU A 152 -12.08 6.67 18.98
C GLU A 152 -11.96 5.20 19.39
N GLY A 153 -11.61 4.30 18.46
CA GLY A 153 -11.57 2.86 18.76
C GLY A 153 -12.93 2.17 18.66
N ASP A 154 -13.91 2.75 17.96
CA ASP A 154 -15.25 2.17 17.82
C ASP A 154 -15.25 1.00 16.83
N VAL A 155 -15.58 -0.18 17.34
CA VAL A 155 -15.64 -1.43 16.56
C VAL A 155 -16.77 -1.38 15.53
N GLU A 156 -17.90 -0.73 15.83
CA GLU A 156 -19.00 -0.59 14.85
C GLU A 156 -18.54 0.25 13.67
N PHE A 157 -17.83 1.36 13.94
CA PHE A 157 -17.25 2.21 12.90
C PHE A 157 -16.28 1.46 11.99
N TYR A 158 -15.50 0.53 12.54
CA TYR A 158 -14.57 -0.30 11.77
C TYR A 158 -15.24 -1.35 10.88
N MET A 159 -16.43 -1.81 11.29
CA MET A 159 -17.20 -2.84 10.61
C MET A 159 -18.25 -2.26 9.63
N ASP A 160 -18.42 -0.94 9.63
CA ASP A 160 -19.32 -0.25 8.72
C ASP A 160 -18.90 -0.46 7.25
N ARG A 161 -19.86 -0.90 6.43
CA ARG A 161 -19.66 -1.20 5.00
C ARG A 161 -19.61 0.05 4.13
N ASP A 162 -20.11 1.17 4.65
CA ASP A 162 -20.08 2.47 3.99
C ASP A 162 -18.76 3.21 4.20
N LEU A 163 -17.83 2.57 4.93
CA LEU A 163 -16.49 3.04 5.21
C LEU A 163 -15.41 2.06 4.76
N GLY A 164 -14.30 2.62 4.28
CA GLY A 164 -13.02 1.92 4.13
C GLY A 164 -12.01 2.44 5.15
N VAL A 165 -11.84 1.73 6.26
CA VAL A 165 -10.85 2.06 7.30
C VAL A 165 -9.48 1.50 6.95
N GLY A 166 -8.51 2.38 6.74
CA GLY A 166 -7.11 2.07 6.52
C GLY A 166 -6.25 2.56 7.67
N ASN A 167 -6.44 2.03 8.88
CA ASN A 167 -5.66 2.40 10.07
C ASN A 167 -4.46 1.47 10.36
N GLY A 168 -4.35 0.37 9.61
CA GLY A 168 -3.19 -0.52 9.61
C GLY A 168 -3.29 -1.69 10.59
N PHE A 169 -4.25 -1.72 11.51
CA PHE A 169 -4.41 -2.83 12.47
C PHE A 169 -5.74 -3.57 12.35
N VAL A 170 -6.78 -2.92 11.84
CA VAL A 170 -8.08 -3.56 11.57
C VAL A 170 -8.02 -4.36 10.27
N GLU A 171 -8.55 -5.60 10.28
CA GLU A 171 -8.55 -6.51 9.13
C GLU A 171 -9.90 -6.66 8.42
N CYS A 172 -10.97 -6.07 8.96
CA CYS A 172 -12.35 -6.23 8.48
C CYS A 172 -12.82 -5.16 7.47
N SER A 173 -11.89 -4.39 6.89
CA SER A 173 -12.20 -3.23 6.05
C SER A 173 -11.82 -3.44 4.57
N ALA A 174 -12.41 -2.64 3.69
CA ALA A 174 -12.04 -2.59 2.27
C ALA A 174 -10.57 -2.18 2.03
N VAL A 175 -9.94 -1.51 3.00
CA VAL A 175 -8.51 -1.13 2.95
C VAL A 175 -7.71 -2.12 3.79
N LYS A 176 -6.61 -2.62 3.21
CA LYS A 176 -5.79 -3.68 3.82
C LYS A 176 -5.13 -3.23 5.13
N SER A 177 -5.07 -4.16 6.10
CA SER A 177 -4.25 -4.04 7.31
C SER A 177 -2.75 -4.20 7.00
N ARG A 178 -1.88 -3.86 7.97
CA ARG A 178 -0.43 -4.11 7.89
C ARG A 178 -0.12 -5.58 7.69
N HIS A 179 -0.82 -6.45 8.41
CA HIS A 179 -0.63 -7.90 8.35
C HIS A 179 -1.07 -8.46 7.01
N GLN A 180 -2.23 -8.03 6.50
CA GLN A 180 -2.72 -8.42 5.18
C GLN A 180 -1.75 -7.98 4.08
N ARG A 181 -1.23 -6.75 4.16
CA ARG A 181 -0.22 -6.25 3.22
C ARG A 181 1.08 -7.05 3.30
N PHE A 182 1.55 -7.39 4.50
CA PHE A 182 2.76 -8.20 4.70
C PHE A 182 2.62 -9.60 4.09
N LYS A 183 1.49 -10.28 4.33
CA LYS A 183 1.17 -11.57 3.71
C LYS A 183 1.16 -11.49 2.18
N GLU A 184 0.54 -10.44 1.62
CA GLU A 184 0.50 -10.21 0.18
C GLU A 184 1.90 -9.97 -0.40
N GLU A 185 2.73 -9.16 0.27
CA GLU A 185 4.12 -8.92 -0.11
C GLU A 185 4.94 -10.21 -0.12
N GLU A 186 4.82 -11.06 0.90
CA GLU A 186 5.50 -12.35 0.99
C GLU A 186 5.07 -13.30 -0.14
N ALA A 187 3.76 -13.35 -0.43
CA ALA A 187 3.22 -14.15 -1.52
C ALA A 187 3.75 -13.68 -2.89
N LEU A 188 3.76 -12.36 -3.14
CA LEU A 188 4.30 -11.76 -4.35
C LEU A 188 5.80 -12.01 -4.50
N GLN A 189 6.56 -11.92 -3.40
CA GLN A 189 7.98 -12.22 -3.39
C GLN A 189 8.25 -13.69 -3.76
N SER A 190 7.49 -14.61 -3.16
CA SER A 190 7.57 -16.04 -3.44
C SER A 190 7.28 -16.35 -4.92
N LEU A 191 6.30 -15.67 -5.52
CA LEU A 191 6.00 -15.78 -6.95
C LEU A 191 7.13 -15.21 -7.83
N ALA A 192 7.70 -14.07 -7.46
CA ALA A 192 8.83 -13.47 -8.18
C ALA A 192 10.06 -14.40 -8.18
N ASP A 193 10.37 -15.01 -7.04
CA ASP A 193 11.49 -15.93 -6.89
C ASP A 193 11.27 -17.23 -7.70
N LYS A 194 10.04 -17.78 -7.68
CA LYS A 194 9.65 -18.93 -8.54
C LYS A 194 9.83 -18.61 -10.02
N ARG A 195 9.43 -17.41 -10.48
CA ARG A 195 9.61 -16.97 -11.87
C ARG A 195 11.09 -16.86 -12.27
N LYS A 196 11.95 -16.35 -11.39
CA LYS A 196 13.41 -16.30 -11.61
C LYS A 196 14.03 -17.69 -11.77
N ARG A 197 13.63 -18.65 -10.92
CA ARG A 197 14.09 -20.06 -11.02
C ARG A 197 13.68 -20.69 -12.35
N LYS A 198 12.43 -20.52 -12.78
CA LYS A 198 11.97 -21.00 -14.09
C LYS A 198 12.78 -20.40 -15.25
N LYS A 199 13.09 -19.09 -15.22
CA LYS A 199 13.96 -18.44 -16.22
C LYS A 199 15.39 -19.00 -16.26
N ARG A 200 15.97 -19.38 -15.11
CA ARG A 200 17.28 -20.02 -15.05
C ARG A 200 17.28 -21.44 -15.61
N ASN A 201 16.17 -22.15 -15.47
CA ASN A 201 16.03 -23.56 -15.87
C ASN A 201 15.49 -23.74 -17.30
N LEU A 202 15.08 -22.66 -17.98
CA LEU A 202 14.79 -22.70 -19.40
C LEU A 202 16.10 -23.00 -20.14
N PRO A 203 16.14 -24.00 -21.04
CA PRO A 203 17.29 -24.24 -21.89
C PRO A 203 17.63 -22.91 -22.57
N LYS A 204 18.85 -22.41 -22.36
CA LYS A 204 19.34 -21.27 -23.14
C LYS A 204 19.34 -21.74 -24.59
N ARG A 205 18.30 -21.40 -25.34
CA ARG A 205 18.21 -21.69 -26.77
C ARG A 205 19.40 -20.98 -27.40
N ILE A 206 20.42 -21.74 -27.78
CA ILE A 206 21.67 -21.28 -28.41
C ILE A 206 21.37 -20.87 -29.87
N GLU A 207 20.30 -20.11 -30.11
CA GLU A 207 19.94 -19.59 -31.43
C GLU A 207 20.12 -18.06 -31.52
N ASP A 208 20.25 -17.36 -30.39
CA ASP A 208 20.47 -15.91 -30.38
C ASP A 208 21.95 -15.49 -30.49
N LEU A 209 22.92 -16.41 -30.36
CA LEU A 209 24.34 -16.10 -30.62
C LEU A 209 24.67 -15.96 -32.12
N ARG A 210 23.70 -16.18 -33.02
CA ARG A 210 23.85 -16.03 -34.47
C ARG A 210 23.05 -14.87 -35.07
N ARG A 211 22.34 -14.08 -34.27
CA ARG A 211 21.70 -12.86 -34.79
C ARG A 211 22.76 -11.76 -34.84
N PRO A 212 23.23 -11.32 -36.04
CA PRO A 212 24.10 -10.15 -36.11
C PRO A 212 23.39 -8.98 -35.43
N CYS A 213 24.07 -8.35 -34.47
CA CYS A 213 23.60 -7.13 -33.81
C CYS A 213 23.21 -6.12 -34.89
N ARG A 214 21.90 -5.92 -35.09
CA ARG A 214 21.44 -4.77 -35.87
C ARG A 214 21.73 -3.53 -35.02
N PRO A 215 22.55 -2.58 -35.50
CA PRO A 215 22.79 -1.35 -34.76
C PRO A 215 21.46 -0.63 -34.48
N SER A 216 21.34 -0.04 -33.30
CA SER A 216 20.18 0.75 -32.90
C SER A 216 19.96 1.91 -33.87
N LEU A 217 18.70 2.18 -34.22
CA LEU A 217 18.30 3.30 -35.09
C LEU A 217 18.79 4.68 -34.60
N LEU A 218 19.14 4.81 -33.32
CA LEU A 218 19.74 6.01 -32.71
C LEU A 218 21.17 6.32 -33.18
N ARG A 219 21.82 5.44 -33.95
CA ARG A 219 23.13 5.73 -34.56
C ARG A 219 23.05 6.40 -35.94
N TYR A 220 21.85 6.60 -36.48
CA TYR A 220 21.64 7.21 -37.80
C TYR A 220 21.18 8.68 -37.73
N CYS A 221 21.32 9.35 -36.58
CA CYS A 221 21.21 10.80 -36.54
C CYS A 221 22.48 11.40 -37.18
N THR A 222 22.48 11.50 -38.50
CA THR A 222 23.41 12.35 -39.25
C THR A 222 23.17 13.82 -38.86
N ALA A 223 24.26 14.57 -38.77
CA ALA A 223 24.26 15.99 -38.46
C ALA A 223 23.38 16.79 -39.44
N ALA A 224 22.78 17.86 -38.94
CA ALA A 224 21.86 18.74 -39.64
C ALA A 224 22.54 19.75 -40.59
N ASP A 225 23.64 19.36 -41.25
CA ASP A 225 24.46 20.25 -42.09
C ASP A 225 24.36 19.92 -43.60
N GLU A 226 23.24 19.36 -44.05
CA GLU A 226 22.93 19.21 -45.48
C GLU A 226 21.46 19.60 -45.77
N LEU A 227 21.15 20.89 -45.64
CA LEU A 227 19.96 21.55 -46.23
C LEU A 227 20.39 22.77 -47.04
#